data_AF-A0A925KHN2-F1
#
_entry.id   AF-A0A925KHN2-F1
#
_cell.length_a   1.000
_cell.length_b   1.000
_cell.length_c   1.000
_cell.angle_alpha   90.00
_cell.angle_beta   90.00
_cell.angle_gamma   90.00
#
_symmetry.space_group_name_H-M   'P 1'
#
loop_
_entity.id
_entity.type
_entity.pdbx_description
1 polymer ?
#
loop_
_entity_poly.entity_id
_entity_poly.type
_entity_poly.pdbx_seq_one_letter_code
_entity_poly.pdbx_strand_id
1 'polypeptide(L)'
;MDFALWTTVGGLLLVTITLGGSLLARLPLSTAMLTLGVGLALSPLGVGLAAPDIVTHAPLVERLTEVIVLISLFSSGLKMSAGLHDRRWFPPLRLALLSMLATVALITAVGVWALGLPLGAAVLLGGILAPTDP
;
A
#
# COMPACT_ATOMS: atom_id res chain seq x y z
N MET A 1 -6.70 14.12 -21.53
CA MET A 1 -7.82 13.21 -21.20
C MET A 1 -7.61 12.59 -19.83
N ASP A 2 -8.30 13.02 -18.79
CA ASP A 2 -8.18 14.34 -18.17
C ASP A 2 -8.08 14.09 -16.68
N PHE A 3 -7.17 14.75 -15.98
CA PHE A 3 -7.04 14.69 -14.52
C PHE A 3 -8.40 14.74 -13.78
N ALA A 4 -9.38 15.42 -14.37
CA ALA A 4 -10.78 15.45 -13.94
C ALA A 4 -11.48 14.07 -13.90
N LEU A 5 -11.31 13.21 -14.91
CA LEU A 5 -11.89 11.85 -14.93
C LEU A 5 -11.28 10.96 -13.84
N TRP A 6 -9.97 11.08 -13.63
CA TRP A 6 -9.24 10.34 -12.61
C TRP A 6 -9.68 10.70 -11.19
N THR A 7 -9.75 12.00 -10.93
CA THR A 7 -10.16 12.52 -9.63
C THR A 7 -11.64 12.28 -9.37
N THR A 8 -12.51 12.33 -10.38
CA THR A 8 -13.93 11.96 -10.22
C THR A 8 -14.13 10.47 -9.98
N VAL A 9 -13.42 9.60 -10.69
CA VAL A 9 -13.44 8.15 -10.43
C VAL A 9 -12.93 7.84 -9.03
N GLY A 10 -11.78 8.41 -8.63
CA GLY A 10 -11.22 8.23 -7.29
C GLY A 10 -12.14 8.78 -6.19
N GLY A 11 -12.72 9.96 -6.40
CA GLY A 11 -13.70 10.55 -5.49
C GLY A 11 -14.97 9.73 -5.36
N LEU A 12 -15.52 9.24 -6.48
CA LEU A 12 -16.68 8.36 -6.49
C LEU A 12 -16.40 7.04 -5.77
N LEU A 13 -15.21 6.46 -5.95
CA LEU A 13 -14.77 5.28 -5.23
C LEU A 13 -14.74 5.50 -3.72
N LEU A 14 -14.15 6.62 -3.27
CA LEU A 14 -14.12 6.96 -1.84
C LEU A 14 -15.51 7.19 -1.27
N VAL A 15 -16.39 7.90 -1.99
CA VAL A 15 -17.78 8.14 -1.59
C VAL A 15 -18.57 6.83 -1.52
N THR A 16 -18.41 5.94 -2.49
CA THR A 16 -19.12 4.64 -2.51
C THR A 16 -18.67 3.72 -1.38
N ILE A 17 -17.37 3.66 -1.06
CA ILE A 17 -16.85 2.87 0.06
C ILE A 17 -17.33 3.44 1.39
N THR A 18 -17.31 4.76 1.56
CA THR A 18 -17.74 5.42 2.81
C THR A 18 -19.23 5.30 3.05
N LEU A 19 -20.09 5.48 2.04
CA LEU A 19 -21.53 5.26 2.16
C LEU A 19 -21.89 3.77 2.27
N GLY A 20 -21.17 2.90 1.56
CA GLY A 20 -21.40 1.46 1.53
C GLY A 20 -20.89 0.71 2.76
N GLY A 21 -20.19 1.38 3.68
CA GLY A 21 -19.50 0.75 4.82
C GLY A 21 -20.36 -0.18 5.67
N SER A 22 -21.67 0.08 5.82
CA SER A 22 -22.57 -0.78 6.60
C SER A 22 -22.96 -2.09 5.90
N LEU A 23 -22.95 -2.11 4.56
CA LEU A 23 -23.19 -3.30 3.73
C LEU A 23 -21.88 -4.06 3.48
N LEU A 24 -20.79 -3.33 3.26
CA LEU A 24 -19.44 -3.89 3.09
C LEU A 24 -18.93 -4.56 4.36
N ALA A 25 -19.25 -4.03 5.56
CA ALA A 25 -18.87 -4.65 6.84
C ALA A 25 -19.48 -6.05 7.06
N ARG A 26 -20.48 -6.46 6.25
CA ARG A 26 -21.08 -7.79 6.29
C ARG A 26 -20.39 -8.79 5.36
N LEU A 27 -19.52 -8.32 4.46
CA LEU A 27 -18.75 -9.15 3.54
C LEU A 27 -17.35 -9.42 4.12
N PRO A 28 -16.76 -10.61 3.90
CA PRO A 28 -15.41 -10.94 4.35
C PRO A 28 -14.33 -10.30 3.44
N LEU A 29 -14.56 -9.09 2.93
CA LEU A 29 -13.67 -8.39 2.02
C LEU A 29 -13.08 -7.15 2.69
N SER A 30 -11.75 -7.01 2.63
CA SER A 30 -11.09 -5.79 3.11
C SER A 30 -11.33 -4.63 2.14
N THR A 31 -11.28 -3.41 2.66
CA THR A 31 -11.33 -2.20 1.84
C THR A 31 -10.24 -2.18 0.78
N ALA A 32 -9.04 -2.68 1.10
CA ALA A 32 -7.93 -2.82 0.16
C ALA A 32 -8.23 -3.77 -1.00
N MET A 33 -8.89 -4.91 -0.75
CA MET A 33 -9.28 -5.83 -1.82
C MET A 33 -10.33 -5.20 -2.75
N LEU A 34 -11.27 -4.44 -2.20
CA LEU A 34 -12.30 -3.76 -2.98
C LEU A 34 -11.72 -2.62 -3.82
N THR A 35 -10.86 -1.78 -3.26
CA THR A 35 -10.20 -0.70 -4.01
C THR A 35 -9.30 -1.25 -5.11
N LEU A 36 -8.54 -2.32 -4.83
CA LEU A 36 -7.74 -3.02 -5.83
C LEU A 36 -8.62 -3.65 -6.92
N GLY A 37 -9.71 -4.31 -6.55
CA GLY A 37 -10.63 -4.93 -7.50
C GLY A 37 -11.27 -3.91 -8.45
N VAL A 38 -11.72 -2.77 -7.93
CA VAL A 38 -12.24 -1.69 -8.77
C VAL A 38 -11.15 -1.06 -9.63
N GLY A 39 -9.94 -0.86 -9.07
CA GLY A 39 -8.78 -0.39 -9.85
C GLY A 39 -8.46 -1.31 -11.03
N LEU A 40 -8.44 -2.63 -10.80
CA LEU A 40 -8.25 -3.62 -11.85
C LEU A 40 -9.40 -3.62 -12.87
N ALA A 41 -10.65 -3.52 -12.43
CA ALA A 41 -11.81 -3.45 -13.31
C ALA A 41 -11.81 -2.19 -14.19
N LEU A 42 -11.33 -1.06 -13.69
CA LEU A 42 -11.25 0.20 -14.44
C LEU A 42 -10.01 0.29 -15.33
N SER A 43 -8.95 -0.47 -15.00
CA SER A 43 -7.71 -0.56 -15.77
C SER A 43 -7.94 -1.11 -17.18
N PRO A 44 -6.94 -1.04 -18.08
CA PRO A 44 -6.96 -1.70 -19.38
C PRO A 44 -7.26 -3.20 -19.35
N LEU A 45 -7.03 -3.87 -18.20
CA LEU A 45 -7.34 -5.29 -18.01
C LEU A 45 -8.85 -5.55 -17.84
N GLY A 46 -9.65 -4.52 -17.57
CA GLY A 46 -11.10 -4.60 -17.43
C GLY A 46 -11.84 -3.80 -18.50
N VAL A 47 -12.45 -2.68 -18.09
CA VAL A 47 -13.28 -1.83 -18.97
C VAL A 47 -12.44 -0.79 -19.73
N GLY A 48 -11.17 -0.61 -19.36
CA GLY A 48 -10.26 0.32 -20.05
C GLY A 48 -10.66 1.80 -19.96
N LEU A 49 -11.57 2.14 -19.04
CA LEU A 49 -12.07 3.50 -18.84
C LEU A 49 -10.99 4.42 -18.26
N ALA A 50 -10.04 3.84 -17.53
CA ALA A 50 -9.02 4.57 -16.83
C ALA A 50 -7.71 3.76 -16.92
N ALA A 51 -6.73 4.25 -17.69
CA ALA A 51 -5.33 3.80 -17.63
C ALA A 51 -4.40 4.97 -17.24
N PRO A 52 -4.04 5.17 -15.95
CA PRO A 52 -3.26 6.32 -15.58
C PRO A 52 -1.84 5.94 -15.93
N ASP A 53 -1.23 6.67 -16.84
CA ASP A 53 0.18 6.44 -17.10
C ASP A 53 0.98 6.99 -15.91
N ILE A 54 1.36 6.07 -15.02
CA ILE A 54 2.12 6.32 -13.79
C ILE A 54 3.49 6.90 -14.15
N VAL A 55 4.03 6.60 -15.34
CA VAL A 55 5.33 7.09 -15.78
C VAL A 55 5.24 8.57 -16.16
N THR A 56 4.22 8.99 -16.90
CA THR A 56 4.04 10.41 -17.25
C THR A 56 3.61 11.27 -16.06
N HIS A 57 2.90 10.70 -15.10
CA HIS A 57 2.44 11.41 -13.90
C HIS A 57 3.26 11.09 -12.65
N ALA A 58 4.47 10.53 -12.80
CA ALA A 58 5.32 10.11 -11.69
C ALA A 58 5.54 11.19 -10.61
N PRO A 59 5.79 12.48 -10.94
CA PRO A 59 5.98 13.52 -9.91
C PRO A 59 4.72 13.75 -9.07
N LEU A 60 3.53 13.64 -9.67
CA LEU A 60 2.27 13.81 -8.96
C LEU A 60 2.02 12.62 -8.05
N VAL A 61 2.22 11.40 -8.56
CA VAL A 61 2.06 10.16 -7.79
C VAL A 61 3.04 10.12 -6.62
N GLU A 62 4.30 10.50 -6.83
CA GLU A 62 5.32 10.60 -5.79
C GLU A 62 4.87 11.54 -4.66
N ARG A 63 4.48 12.79 -4.99
CA ARG A 63 4.03 13.77 -3.98
C ARG A 63 2.78 13.32 -3.23
N LEU A 64 1.81 12.71 -3.92
CA LEU A 64 0.63 12.17 -3.25
C LEU A 64 1.01 11.02 -2.31
N THR A 65 1.88 10.12 -2.73
CA THR A 65 2.31 8.97 -1.92
C THR A 65 3.11 9.43 -0.71
N GLU A 66 4.00 10.42 -0.86
CA GLU A 66 4.72 11.04 0.26
C GLU A 66 3.75 11.60 1.31
N VAL A 67 2.78 12.42 0.88
CA VAL A 67 1.79 13.03 1.79
C VAL A 67 0.94 11.97 2.47
N ILE A 68 0.46 10.96 1.73
CA ILE A 68 -0.35 9.88 2.28
C ILE A 68 0.44 9.07 3.31
N VAL A 69 1.69 8.69 3.01
CA VAL A 69 2.56 7.94 3.92
C VAL A 69 2.81 8.75 5.20
N LEU A 70 3.08 10.05 5.09
CA LEU A 70 3.28 10.92 6.27
C LEU A 70 2.02 10.98 7.14
N ILE A 71 0.84 11.18 6.54
CA ILE A 71 -0.43 11.22 7.28
C ILE A 71 -0.71 9.86 7.96
N SER A 72 -0.49 8.75 7.25
CA SER A 72 -0.70 7.39 7.77
C SER A 72 0.23 7.09 8.95
N LEU A 73 1.52 7.40 8.84
CA LEU A 73 2.49 7.21 9.91
C LEU A 73 2.19 8.12 11.11
N PHE A 74 1.83 9.37 10.87
CA PHE A 74 1.47 10.31 11.94
C PHE A 74 0.20 9.84 12.68
N SER A 75 -0.85 9.49 11.94
CA SER A 75 -2.10 8.99 12.53
C SER A 75 -1.89 7.69 13.30
N SER A 76 -1.08 6.77 12.78
CA SER A 76 -0.71 5.54 13.47
C SER A 76 0.08 5.84 14.75
N GLY A 77 1.06 6.74 14.67
CA GLY A 77 1.87 7.18 15.81
C GLY A 77 1.02 7.80 16.93
N LEU A 78 0.00 8.60 16.61
CA LEU A 78 -0.91 9.17 17.62
C LEU A 78 -1.74 8.10 18.37
N LYS A 79 -2.01 6.95 17.76
CA LYS A 79 -2.71 5.83 18.40
C LYS A 79 -1.81 5.05 19.36
N MET A 80 -0.48 5.21 19.26
CA MET A 80 0.47 4.53 20.13
C MET A 80 0.49 5.22 21.51
N SER A 81 -0.08 4.57 22.52
CA SER A 81 -0.18 5.14 23.88
C SER A 81 1.04 4.87 24.77
N ALA A 82 2.05 4.13 24.28
CA ALA A 82 3.24 3.79 25.06
C ALA A 82 4.22 4.95 25.10
N GLY A 83 4.66 5.36 26.30
CA GLY A 83 5.70 6.36 26.45
C GLY A 83 7.02 5.94 25.76
N LEU A 84 7.76 6.89 25.21
CA LEU A 84 8.98 6.64 24.41
C LEU A 84 10.07 5.82 25.12
N HIS A 85 10.10 5.86 26.46
CA HIS A 85 11.09 5.17 27.29
C HIS A 85 10.56 3.87 27.94
N ASP A 86 9.39 3.39 27.53
CA ASP A 86 8.79 2.19 28.11
C ASP A 86 9.48 0.91 27.57
N ARG A 87 9.77 -0.05 28.44
CA ARG A 87 10.35 -1.36 28.05
C ARG A 87 9.40 -2.18 27.19
N ARG A 88 8.10 -1.81 27.14
CA ARG A 88 7.09 -2.40 26.23
C ARG A 88 7.41 -2.23 24.75
N TRP A 89 8.34 -1.34 24.37
CA TRP A 89 8.79 -1.19 22.98
C TRP A 89 9.68 -2.35 22.50
N PHE A 90 10.38 -3.05 23.40
CA PHE A 90 11.33 -4.09 22.99
C PHE A 90 10.69 -5.25 22.21
N PRO A 91 9.57 -5.86 22.66
CA PRO A 91 8.93 -6.93 21.92
C PRO A 91 8.48 -6.54 20.50
N PRO A 92 7.69 -5.46 20.28
CA PRO A 92 7.25 -5.08 18.94
C PRO A 92 8.42 -4.61 18.06
N LEU A 93 9.40 -3.88 18.60
CA LEU A 93 10.56 -3.44 17.84
C LEU A 93 11.41 -4.64 17.37
N ARG A 94 11.64 -5.61 18.27
CA ARG A 94 12.39 -6.83 17.94
C ARG A 94 11.64 -7.67 16.92
N LEU A 95 10.33 -7.85 17.09
CA LEU A 95 9.52 -8.58 16.12
C LEU A 95 9.55 -7.89 14.76
N ALA A 96 9.26 -6.59 14.70
CA ALA A 96 9.20 -5.83 13.46
C ALA A 96 10.54 -5.85 12.71
N LEU A 97 11.65 -5.57 13.40
CA LEU A 97 12.97 -5.56 12.74
C LEU A 97 13.38 -6.94 12.25
N LEU A 98 13.27 -7.98 13.10
CA LEU A 98 13.67 -9.33 12.71
C LEU A 98 12.75 -9.89 11.62
N SER A 99 11.43 -9.71 11.74
CA SER A 99 10.48 -10.21 10.74
C SER A 99 10.65 -9.49 9.42
N MET A 100 10.79 -8.16 9.40
CA MET A 100 11.00 -7.42 8.15
C MET A 100 12.32 -7.82 7.49
N LEU A 101 13.42 -7.88 8.23
CA LEU A 101 14.71 -8.31 7.68
C LEU A 101 14.65 -9.73 7.11
N ALA A 102 14.01 -10.66 7.83
CA ALA A 102 13.83 -12.02 7.35
C ALA A 102 12.98 -12.07 6.07
N THR A 103 11.90 -11.29 6.00
CA THR A 103 11.03 -11.22 4.82
C THR A 103 11.76 -10.59 3.63
N VAL A 104 12.51 -9.50 3.82
CA VAL A 104 13.35 -8.90 2.77
C VAL A 104 14.33 -9.94 2.24
N ALA A 105 15.03 -10.65 3.12
CA ALA A 105 16.02 -11.66 2.73
C ALA A 105 15.37 -12.82 1.94
N LEU A 106 14.22 -13.31 2.41
CA LEU A 106 13.50 -14.40 1.76
C LEU A 106 12.97 -13.99 0.38
N ILE A 107 12.34 -12.81 0.27
CA ILE A 107 11.86 -12.27 -1.01
C ILE A 107 13.03 -12.01 -1.95
N THR A 108 14.16 -11.50 -1.45
CA THR A 108 15.37 -11.31 -2.25
C THR A 108 15.87 -12.64 -2.80
N ALA A 109 15.95 -13.69 -1.97
CA ALA A 109 16.39 -15.02 -2.39
C ALA A 109 15.46 -15.60 -3.48
N VAL A 110 14.14 -15.46 -3.31
CA VAL A 110 13.15 -15.86 -4.33
C VAL A 110 13.31 -15.01 -5.60
N GLY A 111 13.50 -13.70 -5.47
CA GLY A 111 13.73 -12.78 -6.58
C GLY A 111 14.94 -13.16 -7.43
N VAL A 112 16.06 -13.50 -6.80
CA VAL A 112 17.27 -13.90 -7.51
C VAL A 112 17.16 -15.31 -8.08
N TRP A 113 16.72 -16.28 -7.29
CA TRP A 113 16.78 -17.70 -7.68
C TRP A 113 15.57 -18.20 -8.47
N ALA A 114 14.35 -17.72 -8.16
CA ALA A 114 13.14 -18.17 -8.85
C ALA A 114 12.76 -17.25 -10.02
N LEU A 115 12.98 -15.94 -9.88
CA LEU A 115 12.60 -14.93 -10.89
C LEU A 115 13.76 -14.46 -11.76
N GLY A 116 15.01 -14.83 -11.43
CA GLY A 116 16.20 -14.45 -12.20
C GLY A 116 16.53 -12.95 -12.15
N LEU A 117 16.03 -12.23 -11.14
CA LEU A 117 16.26 -10.79 -11.01
C LEU A 117 17.70 -10.47 -10.60
N PRO A 118 18.27 -9.33 -11.04
CA PRO A 118 19.52 -8.86 -10.50
C PRO A 118 19.37 -8.55 -9.02
N LEU A 119 20.44 -8.74 -8.25
CA LEU A 119 20.43 -8.62 -6.78
C LEU A 119 19.80 -7.30 -6.30
N GLY A 120 20.13 -6.18 -6.95
CA GLY A 120 19.58 -4.87 -6.60
C GLY A 120 18.05 -4.79 -6.75
N ALA A 121 17.50 -5.35 -7.84
CA ALA A 121 16.05 -5.36 -8.05
C ALA A 121 15.33 -6.30 -7.08
N ALA A 122 15.95 -7.44 -6.76
CA ALA A 122 15.39 -8.40 -5.80
C ALA A 122 15.36 -7.82 -4.37
N VAL A 123 16.41 -7.11 -3.95
CA VAL A 123 16.46 -6.40 -2.67
C VAL A 123 15.41 -5.27 -2.63
N LEU A 124 15.28 -4.50 -3.71
CA LEU A 124 14.24 -3.46 -3.84
C LEU A 124 12.84 -4.05 -3.69
N LEU A 125 12.56 -5.17 -4.37
CA LEU A 125 11.29 -5.87 -4.28
C LEU A 125 11.02 -6.34 -2.84
N GLY A 126 12.03 -6.90 -2.18
CA GLY A 126 11.96 -7.27 -0.76
C GLY A 126 11.63 -6.07 0.13
N GLY A 127 12.29 -4.93 -0.09
CA GLY A 127 12.06 -3.69 0.66
C GLY A 127 10.66 -3.10 0.48
N ILE A 128 10.05 -3.27 -0.69
CA ILE A 128 8.69 -2.80 -0.98
C ILE A 128 7.63 -3.71 -0.33
N LEU A 129 7.86 -5.03 -0.32
CA LEU A 129 6.86 -6.02 0.12
C LEU A 129 6.95 -6.40 1.61
N ALA A 130 8.10 -6.17 2.25
CA ALA A 130 8.30 -6.55 3.65
C ALA A 130 7.57 -5.68 4.70
N PRO A 131 7.40 -4.36 4.52
CA PRO A 131 6.65 -3.53 5.48
C PRO A 131 5.20 -3.99 5.60
N THR A 132 4.71 -4.11 6.84
CA THR A 132 3.33 -4.51 7.13
C THR A 132 2.50 -3.33 7.60
N ASP A 133 1.33 -3.12 7.00
CA ASP A 133 0.35 -2.13 7.46
C ASP A 133 -0.35 -2.60 8.76
N PRO A 134 -0.53 -1.73 9.78
CA PRO A 134 -1.21 -2.05 11.04
C PRO A 134 -2.74 -2.08 10.99
#